data_AF-A0A523RGG7-F1
#
_entry.id   AF-A0A523RGG7-F1
#
_cell.length_a   1.000
_cell.length_b   1.000
_cell.length_c   1.000
_cell.angle_alpha   90.00
_cell.angle_beta   90.00
_cell.angle_gamma   90.00
#
_symmetry.space_group_name_H-M   'P 1'
#
loop_
_entity.id
_entity.type
_entity.pdbx_description
1 polymer ?
#
loop_
_entity_poly.entity_id
_entity_poly.type
_entity_poly.pdbx_seq_one_letter_code
_entity_poly.pdbx_strand_id
1 'polypeptide(L)'
;MVEIRNYVWLAPFVAGLLGIMSIFFPAGTADFAGYIKMDFWMWGMWVQTGYIGANTIFLTDIFSMVGIGCSVLTLIFSIIIFITANQIRKNSKTIIDTRMLWIASGILIIIINITWAVIITFMNYGVILHELWSEFYPPAFQYNAMIWFYFNFNFGIIGPLFSGILAIIAGKYSKRFKR
;
A
#
# COMPACT_ATOMS: atom_id res chain seq x y z
N MET A 1 2.50 14.89 -35.69
CA MET A 1 1.76 14.64 -34.43
C MET A 1 2.32 13.38 -33.81
N VAL A 2 2.94 13.46 -32.64
CA VAL A 2 3.33 12.25 -31.92
C VAL A 2 2.05 11.59 -31.43
N GLU A 3 1.73 10.41 -31.96
CA GLU A 3 0.49 9.72 -31.61
C GLU A 3 0.54 9.34 -30.12
N ILE A 4 -0.43 9.83 -29.34
CA ILE A 4 -0.63 9.51 -27.90
C ILE A 4 -0.60 7.99 -27.66
N ARG A 5 -0.94 7.19 -28.68
CA ARG A 5 -0.85 5.72 -28.69
C ARG A 5 0.54 5.20 -28.30
N ASN A 6 1.61 5.91 -28.68
CA ASN A 6 2.99 5.52 -28.40
C ASN A 6 3.37 5.64 -26.90
N TYR A 7 2.54 6.27 -26.08
CA TYR A 7 2.79 6.49 -24.66
C TYR A 7 1.82 5.77 -23.72
N VAL A 8 0.91 4.95 -24.25
CA VAL A 8 -0.08 4.20 -23.44
C VAL A 8 0.60 3.26 -22.44
N TRP A 9 1.80 2.77 -22.75
CA TRP A 9 2.60 1.93 -21.85
C TRP A 9 3.19 2.68 -20.65
N LEU A 10 3.24 4.02 -20.67
CA LEU A 10 3.84 4.81 -19.59
C LEU A 10 3.02 4.75 -18.30
N ALA A 11 1.70 4.88 -18.39
CA ALA A 11 0.81 4.80 -17.23
C ALA A 11 0.92 3.48 -16.44
N PRO A 12 0.83 2.28 -17.08
CA PRO A 12 1.03 1.02 -16.36
C PRO A 12 2.49 0.82 -15.94
N PHE A 13 3.47 1.37 -16.67
CA PHE A 13 4.87 1.33 -16.22
C PHE A 13 5.07 2.08 -14.90
N VAL A 14 4.56 3.31 -14.80
CA VAL A 14 4.58 4.11 -13.57
C VAL A 14 3.76 3.43 -12.48
N ALA A 15 2.61 2.84 -12.81
CA ALA A 15 1.81 2.06 -11.87
C ALA A 15 2.63 0.94 -11.22
N GLY A 16 3.30 0.11 -12.02
CA GLY A 16 4.14 -0.96 -11.51
C GLY A 16 5.29 -0.46 -10.62
N LEU A 17 5.95 0.65 -11.01
CA LEU A 17 7.00 1.26 -10.19
C LEU A 17 6.46 1.76 -8.84
N LEU A 18 5.33 2.47 -8.82
CA LEU A 18 4.74 2.97 -7.58
C LEU A 18 4.40 1.84 -6.61
N GLY A 19 3.83 0.74 -7.11
CA GLY A 19 3.48 -0.42 -6.29
C GLY A 19 4.70 -1.20 -5.77
N ILE A 20 5.78 -1.27 -6.54
CA ILE A 20 7.06 -1.85 -6.07
C ILE A 20 7.67 -0.95 -5.00
N MET A 21 7.78 0.35 -5.28
CA MET A 21 8.41 1.30 -4.37
C MET A 21 7.68 1.33 -3.02
N SER A 22 6.35 1.36 -3.01
CA SER A 22 5.58 1.49 -1.78
C SER A 22 5.84 0.40 -0.73
N ILE A 23 6.23 -0.80 -1.15
CA ILE A 23 6.55 -1.91 -0.24
C ILE A 23 7.75 -1.58 0.65
N PHE A 24 8.61 -0.66 0.21
CA PHE A 24 9.80 -0.21 0.94
C PHE A 24 9.56 1.06 1.77
N PHE A 25 8.30 1.49 1.93
CA PHE A 25 7.94 2.64 2.75
C PHE A 25 6.96 2.22 3.85
N PRO A 26 6.90 2.97 4.97
CA PRO A 26 5.87 2.78 5.98
C PRO A 26 4.47 2.85 5.35
N ALA A 27 3.61 1.92 5.75
CA ALA A 27 2.18 1.87 5.44
C ALA A 27 1.40 2.91 6.24
N GLY A 28 1.79 3.13 7.49
CA GLY A 28 1.26 4.22 8.30
C GLY A 28 2.12 4.49 9.52
N THR A 29 1.84 5.62 10.16
CA THR A 29 2.51 6.04 11.39
C THR A 29 1.46 6.27 12.46
N ALA A 30 1.72 5.75 13.66
CA ALA A 30 1.07 6.21 14.88
C ALA A 30 2.01 7.11 15.69
N ASP A 31 1.52 8.25 16.13
CA ASP A 31 2.27 9.18 16.98
C ASP A 31 1.55 9.38 18.31
N PHE A 32 2.18 8.94 19.40
CA PHE A 32 1.66 9.06 20.75
C PHE A 32 2.22 10.32 21.40
N ALA A 33 1.56 11.44 21.09
CA ALA A 33 1.82 12.76 21.67
C ALA A 33 3.29 13.24 21.57
N GLY A 34 4.03 12.80 20.55
CA GLY A 34 5.42 13.20 20.29
C GLY A 34 6.48 12.44 21.09
N TYR A 35 6.08 11.47 21.92
CA TYR A 35 7.03 10.71 22.76
C TYR A 35 7.42 9.37 22.12
N ILE A 36 6.47 8.72 21.45
CA ILE A 36 6.65 7.42 20.80
C ILE A 36 6.02 7.49 19.42
N LYS A 37 6.82 7.21 18.41
CA LYS A 37 6.38 7.11 17.02
C LYS A 37 6.54 5.67 16.54
N MET A 38 5.46 5.11 15.99
CA MET A 38 5.41 3.75 15.49
C MET A 38 5.12 3.74 13.99
N ASP A 39 6.12 3.35 13.20
CA ASP A 39 6.01 3.23 11.76
C ASP A 39 5.67 1.77 11.39
N PHE A 40 4.46 1.54 10.89
CA PHE A 40 3.98 0.22 10.46
C PHE A 40 4.34 -0.03 9.01
N TRP A 41 4.87 -1.21 8.69
CA TRP A 41 5.29 -1.59 7.34
C TRP A 41 4.40 -2.69 6.80
N MET A 42 4.23 -2.74 5.48
CA MET A 42 3.45 -3.81 4.85
C MET A 42 4.01 -5.20 5.14
N TRP A 43 5.31 -5.34 5.44
CA TRP A 43 5.96 -6.61 5.78
C TRP A 43 5.53 -7.22 7.12
N GLY A 44 4.51 -6.68 7.79
CA GLY A 44 4.07 -7.21 9.08
C GLY A 44 5.03 -6.86 10.22
N MET A 45 5.75 -5.75 10.08
CA MET A 45 6.66 -5.23 11.10
C MET A 45 6.28 -3.81 11.46
N TRP A 46 6.63 -3.40 12.66
CA TRP A 46 6.57 -2.01 13.09
C TRP A 46 7.91 -1.59 13.67
N VAL A 47 8.27 -0.34 13.43
CA VAL A 47 9.47 0.29 13.96
C VAL A 47 9.01 1.31 14.98
N GLN A 48 9.31 1.05 16.24
CA GLN A 48 9.07 1.99 17.33
C GLN A 48 10.30 2.89 17.47
N THR A 49 10.09 4.20 17.41
CA THR A 49 11.12 5.22 17.65
C THR A 49 10.67 6.08 18.82
N GLY A 50 11.53 6.21 19.83
CA GLY A 50 11.24 7.00 21.04
C GLY A 50 12.53 7.38 21.77
N TYR A 51 12.40 7.83 23.01
CA TYR A 51 13.52 8.31 23.84
C TYR A 51 14.66 7.30 24.03
N ILE A 52 14.37 5.99 23.96
CA ILE A 52 15.32 4.90 24.24
C ILE A 52 15.98 4.38 22.94
N GLY A 53 15.62 4.91 21.77
CA GLY A 53 16.16 4.51 20.46
C GLY A 53 15.11 3.92 19.52
N ALA A 54 15.57 3.27 18.46
CA ALA A 54 14.74 2.61 17.45
C ALA A 54 14.72 1.10 17.66
N ASN A 55 13.52 0.54 17.89
CA ASN A 55 13.31 -0.90 18.04
C ASN A 55 12.49 -1.42 16.86
N THR A 56 13.00 -2.45 16.19
CA THR A 56 12.28 -3.16 15.13
C THR A 56 11.65 -4.41 15.72
N ILE A 57 10.33 -4.52 15.61
CA ILE A 57 9.57 -5.62 16.19
C ILE A 57 8.69 -6.21 15.08
N PHE A 58 8.53 -7.53 15.05
CA PHE A 58 7.53 -8.18 14.22
C PHE A 58 6.19 -8.20 14.95
N LEU A 59 5.11 -8.04 14.20
CA LEU A 59 3.77 -8.16 14.75
C LEU A 59 3.51 -9.62 15.18
N THR A 60 2.46 -9.89 15.95
CA THR A 60 2.10 -11.27 16.30
C THR A 60 1.94 -12.13 15.04
N ASP A 61 2.20 -13.43 15.15
CA ASP A 61 2.41 -14.34 14.02
C ASP A 61 1.35 -14.19 12.91
N ILE A 62 0.07 -14.07 13.26
CA ILE A 62 -1.00 -13.97 12.27
C ILE A 62 -1.00 -12.64 11.51
N PHE A 63 -0.78 -11.50 12.18
CA PHE A 63 -0.75 -10.19 11.51
C PHE A 63 0.51 -10.01 10.69
N SER A 64 1.64 -10.54 11.19
CA SER A 64 2.89 -10.61 10.42
C SER A 64 2.72 -11.39 9.12
N MET A 65 2.12 -12.58 9.19
CA MET A 65 1.87 -13.40 8.01
C MET A 65 0.95 -12.72 6.99
N VAL A 66 -0.11 -12.05 7.45
CA VAL A 66 -1.02 -11.33 6.54
C VAL A 66 -0.33 -10.14 5.89
N GLY A 67 0.48 -9.39 6.63
CA GLY A 67 1.29 -8.31 6.07
C GLY A 67 2.25 -8.80 4.98
N ILE A 68 3.04 -9.84 5.30
CA ILE A 68 3.94 -10.48 4.33
C ILE A 68 3.17 -10.93 3.08
N GLY A 69 2.01 -11.58 3.27
CA GLY A 69 1.14 -11.99 2.16
C GLY A 69 0.69 -10.81 1.30
N CYS A 70 0.22 -9.71 1.91
CA CYS A 70 -0.17 -8.49 1.21
C CYS A 70 1.00 -7.87 0.44
N SER A 71 2.18 -7.84 1.05
CA SER A 71 3.41 -7.32 0.43
C SER A 71 3.81 -8.13 -0.79
N VAL A 72 3.85 -9.46 -0.66
CA VAL A 72 4.23 -10.38 -1.74
C VAL A 72 3.24 -10.29 -2.90
N LEU A 73 1.93 -10.28 -2.62
CA LEU A 73 0.92 -10.17 -3.67
C LEU A 73 0.97 -8.82 -4.37
N THR A 74 1.13 -7.72 -3.62
CA THR A 74 1.34 -6.38 -4.19
C THR A 74 2.57 -6.37 -5.10
N LEU A 75 3.67 -6.98 -4.66
CA LEU A 75 4.91 -7.06 -5.43
C LEU A 75 4.70 -7.82 -6.73
N ILE A 76 4.10 -9.01 -6.67
CA ILE A 76 3.85 -9.87 -7.84
C ILE A 76 3.00 -9.12 -8.87
N PHE A 77 1.88 -8.52 -8.47
CA PHE A 77 1.02 -7.80 -9.41
C PHE A 77 1.68 -6.54 -9.96
N SER A 78 2.45 -5.81 -9.15
CA SER A 78 3.18 -4.63 -9.60
C SER A 78 4.28 -4.99 -10.61
N ILE A 79 5.01 -6.08 -10.38
CA ILE A 79 6.01 -6.62 -11.32
C ILE A 79 5.34 -7.06 -12.62
N ILE A 80 4.20 -7.77 -12.56
CA ILE A 80 3.45 -8.18 -13.76
C ILE A 80 3.04 -6.97 -14.59
N ILE A 81 2.48 -5.93 -13.96
CA ILE A 81 2.09 -4.70 -14.65
C ILE A 81 3.33 -4.03 -15.27
N PHE A 82 4.42 -3.90 -14.53
CA PHE A 82 5.68 -3.30 -15.00
C PHE A 82 6.26 -4.04 -16.22
N ILE A 83 6.40 -5.37 -16.14
CA ILE A 83 6.95 -6.21 -17.21
C ILE A 83 6.07 -6.11 -18.46
N THR A 84 4.76 -6.23 -18.30
CA THR A 84 3.84 -6.20 -19.45
C THR A 84 3.76 -4.82 -20.10
N ALA A 85 3.91 -3.73 -19.34
CA ALA A 85 4.08 -2.39 -19.89
C ALA A 85 5.36 -2.27 -20.72
N ASN A 86 6.48 -2.79 -20.23
CA ASN A 86 7.75 -2.77 -20.97
C ASN A 86 7.73 -3.64 -22.24
N GLN A 87 7.02 -4.78 -22.20
CA GLN A 87 6.80 -5.62 -23.40
C GLN A 87 6.03 -4.87 -24.50
N ILE A 88 5.01 -4.09 -24.14
CA ILE A 88 4.28 -3.25 -25.09
C ILE A 88 5.18 -2.14 -25.65
N ARG A 89 6.00 -1.50 -24.80
CA ARG A 89 7.00 -0.52 -25.25
C ARG A 89 7.93 -1.09 -26.32
N LYS A 90 8.31 -2.36 -26.17
CA LYS A 90 9.17 -3.10 -27.12
C LYS A 90 8.41 -3.70 -28.31
N ASN A 91 7.11 -3.45 -28.45
CA ASN A 91 6.23 -4.07 -29.45
C ASN A 91 6.20 -5.60 -29.42
N SER A 92 6.58 -6.23 -28.29
CA SER A 92 6.59 -7.69 -28.15
C SER A 92 5.25 -8.26 -27.68
N LYS A 93 4.31 -7.39 -27.29
CA LYS A 93 2.96 -7.75 -26.84
C LYS A 93 1.97 -6.66 -27.22
N THR A 94 0.74 -7.03 -27.58
CA THR A 94 -0.29 -6.05 -27.92
C THR A 94 -0.99 -5.51 -26.68
N ILE A 95 -1.44 -4.26 -26.75
CA ILE A 95 -2.20 -3.57 -25.69
C ILE A 95 -3.57 -4.24 -25.42
N ILE A 96 -4.12 -4.93 -26.44
CA ILE A 96 -5.42 -5.58 -26.35
C ILE A 96 -5.34 -6.81 -25.44
N ASP A 97 -4.28 -7.60 -25.58
CA ASP A 97 -4.09 -8.85 -24.83
C ASP A 97 -3.75 -8.61 -23.35
N THR A 98 -3.14 -7.47 -23.02
CA THR A 98 -2.74 -7.12 -21.65
C THR A 98 -3.80 -6.34 -20.88
N ARG A 99 -4.85 -5.87 -21.56
CA ARG A 99 -5.87 -5.00 -20.96
C ARG A 99 -6.52 -5.58 -19.71
N MET A 100 -7.04 -6.81 -19.82
CA MET A 100 -7.75 -7.45 -18.72
C MET A 100 -6.81 -7.78 -17.57
N LEU A 101 -5.56 -8.11 -17.88
CA LEU A 101 -4.51 -8.33 -16.89
C LEU A 101 -4.26 -7.07 -16.06
N TRP A 102 -4.09 -5.90 -16.69
CA TRP A 102 -3.89 -4.65 -15.95
C TRP A 102 -5.09 -4.25 -15.08
N ILE A 103 -6.31 -4.43 -15.59
CA ILE A 103 -7.51 -4.14 -14.81
C ILE A 103 -7.60 -5.09 -13.61
N ALA A 104 -7.43 -6.39 -13.83
CA ALA A 104 -7.49 -7.40 -12.77
C ALA A 104 -6.40 -7.18 -11.73
N SER A 105 -5.14 -7.01 -12.15
CA SER A 105 -4.03 -6.72 -11.25
C SER A 105 -4.24 -5.42 -10.49
N GLY A 106 -4.77 -4.37 -11.13
CA GLY A 106 -5.07 -3.12 -10.46
C GLY A 106 -6.16 -3.24 -9.40
N ILE A 107 -7.24 -3.98 -9.67
CA ILE A 107 -8.30 -4.26 -8.69
C ILE A 107 -7.73 -5.07 -7.52
N LEU A 108 -6.93 -6.11 -7.79
CA LEU A 108 -6.33 -6.93 -6.75
C LEU A 108 -5.39 -6.12 -5.85
N ILE A 109 -4.54 -5.26 -6.42
CA ILE A 109 -3.69 -4.36 -5.64
C ILE A 109 -4.52 -3.44 -4.73
N ILE A 110 -5.63 -2.89 -5.22
CA ILE A 110 -6.53 -2.05 -4.41
C ILE A 110 -7.14 -2.85 -3.26
N ILE A 111 -7.63 -4.06 -3.52
CA ILE A 111 -8.24 -4.93 -2.49
C ILE A 111 -7.21 -5.31 -1.41
N ILE A 112 -6.01 -5.72 -1.82
CA ILE A 112 -4.90 -6.06 -0.92
C ILE A 112 -4.57 -4.86 -0.02
N ASN A 113 -4.48 -3.68 -0.61
CA ASN A 113 -4.16 -2.45 0.10
C ASN A 113 -5.25 -2.05 1.11
N ILE A 114 -6.54 -2.11 0.72
CA ILE A 114 -7.66 -1.87 1.64
C ILE A 114 -7.64 -2.87 2.79
N THR A 115 -7.37 -4.15 2.50
CA THR A 115 -7.27 -5.20 3.52
C THR A 115 -6.19 -4.87 4.54
N TRP A 116 -5.00 -4.47 4.06
CA TRP A 116 -3.90 -4.07 4.93
C TRP A 116 -4.23 -2.81 5.74
N ALA A 117 -4.83 -1.78 5.11
CA ALA A 117 -5.27 -0.56 5.77
C ALA A 117 -6.25 -0.83 6.92
N VAL A 118 -7.19 -1.75 6.72
CA VAL A 118 -8.14 -2.16 7.77
C VAL A 118 -7.41 -2.85 8.91
N ILE A 119 -6.52 -3.80 8.61
CA ILE A 119 -5.76 -4.54 9.63
C ILE A 119 -4.91 -3.59 10.49
N ILE A 120 -4.11 -2.71 9.88
CA ILE A 120 -3.28 -1.77 10.64
C ILE A 120 -4.13 -0.82 11.50
N THR A 121 -5.33 -0.44 11.03
CA THR A 121 -6.27 0.38 11.82
C THR A 121 -6.76 -0.39 13.05
N PHE A 122 -7.16 -1.65 12.90
CA PHE A 122 -7.57 -2.50 14.03
C PHE A 122 -6.43 -2.77 15.02
N MET A 123 -5.22 -3.00 14.51
CA MET A 123 -4.04 -3.23 15.36
C MET A 123 -3.69 -1.99 16.18
N ASN A 124 -3.72 -0.81 15.55
CA ASN A 124 -3.51 0.44 16.28
C ASN A 124 -4.55 0.64 17.36
N TYR A 125 -5.83 0.35 17.09
CA TYR A 125 -6.86 0.42 18.11
C TYR A 125 -6.57 -0.52 19.31
N GLY A 126 -6.14 -1.75 19.03
CA GLY A 126 -5.77 -2.71 20.08
C GLY A 126 -4.56 -2.27 20.90
N VAL A 127 -3.52 -1.74 20.25
CA VAL A 127 -2.31 -1.22 20.93
C VAL A 127 -2.63 0.02 21.77
N ILE A 128 -3.37 0.98 21.20
CA ILE A 128 -3.83 2.18 21.90
C ILE A 128 -4.63 1.80 23.15
N LEU A 129 -5.57 0.86 23.03
CA LEU A 129 -6.35 0.37 24.17
C LEU A 129 -5.48 -0.30 25.23
N HIS A 130 -4.53 -1.16 24.82
CA HIS A 130 -3.70 -1.91 25.75
C HIS A 130 -2.71 -1.00 26.49
N GLU A 131 -1.94 -0.17 25.78
CA GLU A 131 -0.91 0.70 26.39
C GLU A 131 -1.52 1.85 27.22
N LEU A 132 -2.66 2.42 26.80
CA LEU A 132 -3.33 3.47 27.59
C LEU A 132 -4.02 2.93 28.84
N TRP A 133 -4.46 1.67 28.84
CA TRP A 133 -5.08 1.03 30.00
C TRP A 133 -4.07 0.46 30.98
N SER A 134 -2.87 0.07 30.53
CA SER A 134 -1.91 -0.61 31.39
C SER A 134 -1.04 0.31 32.23
N GLU A 135 -0.81 1.57 31.84
CA GLU A 135 0.25 2.35 32.50
C GLU A 135 -0.08 3.77 32.99
N PHE A 136 -1.05 4.55 32.46
CA PHE A 136 -0.97 6.02 32.73
C PHE A 136 -2.23 6.88 32.96
N TYR A 137 -3.49 6.42 32.82
CA TYR A 137 -4.62 7.37 32.90
C TYR A 137 -5.79 6.98 33.83
N PRO A 138 -6.21 7.87 34.77
CA PRO A 138 -7.47 7.70 35.48
C PRO A 138 -8.65 7.80 34.50
N PRO A 139 -9.79 7.14 34.80
CA PRO A 139 -10.92 6.91 33.88
C PRO A 139 -11.72 8.16 33.47
N ALA A 140 -11.18 9.37 33.66
CA ALA A 140 -11.85 10.64 33.41
C ALA A 140 -11.52 11.28 32.05
N PHE A 141 -10.52 10.79 31.30
CA PHE A 141 -10.35 11.20 29.92
C PHE A 141 -11.30 10.40 29.03
N GLN A 142 -12.48 10.96 28.78
CA GLN A 142 -13.33 10.59 27.65
C GLN A 142 -12.56 10.92 26.36
N TYR A 143 -11.61 10.07 25.98
CA TYR A 143 -11.04 10.12 24.65
C TYR A 143 -12.12 9.65 23.68
N ASN A 144 -12.78 10.63 23.04
CA ASN A 144 -13.48 10.41 21.80
C ASN A 144 -12.50 9.68 20.86
N ALA A 145 -12.75 8.39 20.68
CA ALA A 145 -11.93 7.43 19.96
C ALA A 145 -11.95 7.71 18.45
N MET A 146 -11.43 8.87 18.04
CA MET A 146 -11.06 9.06 16.65
C MET A 146 -9.68 8.45 16.47
N ILE A 147 -9.65 7.13 16.23
CA ILE A 147 -8.47 6.35 15.81
C ILE A 147 -7.71 7.07 14.67
N TRP A 148 -8.45 7.79 13.84
CA TRP A 148 -7.97 8.60 12.73
C TRP A 148 -7.08 9.81 13.13
N PHE A 149 -7.14 10.29 14.37
CA PHE A 149 -6.32 11.44 14.80
C PHE A 149 -4.85 11.07 15.05
N TYR A 150 -4.60 9.81 15.43
CA TYR A 150 -3.25 9.33 15.75
C TYR A 150 -2.61 8.56 14.61
N PHE A 151 -3.40 8.14 13.62
CA PHE A 151 -2.95 7.25 12.56
C PHE A 151 -2.96 7.95 11.19
N ASN A 152 -1.76 8.14 10.63
CA ASN A 152 -1.57 8.71 9.30
C ASN A 152 -1.19 7.62 8.30
N PHE A 153 -1.96 7.49 7.22
CA PHE A 153 -1.59 6.65 6.09
C PHE A 153 -0.42 7.25 5.31
N ASN A 154 0.59 6.44 5.05
CA ASN A 154 1.82 6.84 4.37
C ASN A 154 1.91 6.24 2.97
N PHE A 155 3.05 6.46 2.30
CA PHE A 155 3.28 6.00 0.93
C PHE A 155 3.14 4.48 0.76
N GLY A 156 3.37 3.67 1.79
CA GLY A 156 3.13 2.23 1.75
C GLY A 156 1.67 1.85 1.49
N ILE A 157 0.71 2.70 1.88
CA ILE A 157 -0.72 2.54 1.57
C ILE A 157 -1.14 3.39 0.36
N ILE A 158 -0.59 4.60 0.22
CA ILE A 158 -1.00 5.51 -0.86
C ILE A 158 -0.46 5.03 -2.22
N GLY A 159 0.76 4.51 -2.25
CA GLY A 159 1.44 4.05 -3.47
C GLY A 159 0.73 2.89 -4.19
N PRO A 160 0.34 1.78 -3.51
CA PRO A 160 -0.40 0.70 -4.14
C PRO A 160 -1.78 1.15 -4.62
N LEU A 161 -2.43 2.10 -3.91
CA LEU A 161 -3.72 2.66 -4.34
C LEU A 161 -3.58 3.37 -5.70
N PHE A 162 -2.61 4.28 -5.83
CA PHE A 162 -2.33 4.95 -7.09
C PHE A 162 -1.85 3.98 -8.17
N SER A 163 -1.03 2.98 -7.81
CA SER A 163 -0.64 1.90 -8.70
C SER A 163 -1.85 1.21 -9.31
N GLY A 164 -2.79 0.75 -8.49
CA GLY A 164 -4.00 0.07 -8.95
C GLY A 164 -4.89 0.96 -9.82
N ILE A 165 -5.10 2.21 -9.42
CA ILE A 165 -5.90 3.18 -10.18
C ILE A 165 -5.28 3.43 -11.57
N LEU A 166 -3.97 3.68 -11.63
CA LEU A 166 -3.27 3.91 -12.89
C LEU A 166 -3.30 2.69 -13.81
N ALA A 167 -3.16 1.48 -13.25
CA ALA A 167 -3.27 0.23 -14.02
C ALA A 167 -4.69 0.05 -14.62
N ILE A 168 -5.74 0.35 -13.85
CA ILE A 168 -7.13 0.30 -14.33
C ILE A 168 -7.37 1.34 -15.42
N ILE A 169 -6.90 2.58 -15.22
CA ILE A 169 -7.00 3.66 -16.21
C ILE A 169 -6.30 3.23 -17.51
N ALA A 170 -5.06 2.73 -17.42
CA ALA A 170 -4.30 2.24 -18.56
C ALA A 170 -5.07 1.15 -19.33
N GLY A 171 -5.63 0.16 -18.62
CA GLY A 171 -6.45 -0.89 -19.22
C GLY A 171 -7.76 -0.36 -19.84
N LYS A 172 -8.39 0.65 -19.26
CA LYS A 172 -9.63 1.23 -19.82
C LYS A 172 -9.37 2.03 -21.10
N TYR A 173 -8.35 2.88 -21.10
CA TYR A 173 -8.00 3.73 -22.25
C TYR A 173 -7.34 2.95 -23.39
N SER A 174 -6.72 1.81 -23.09
CA SER A 174 -6.26 0.79 -24.04
C SER A 174 -7.32 0.42 -25.10
N LYS A 175 -8.61 0.42 -24.73
CA LYS A 175 -9.74 0.09 -25.63
C LYS A 175 -9.92 1.09 -26.78
N ARG A 176 -9.48 2.34 -26.62
CA ARG A 176 -9.67 3.41 -27.63
C ARG A 176 -8.70 3.33 -28.82
N PHE A 177 -7.68 2.48 -28.73
CA PHE A 177 -6.65 2.35 -29.78
C PHE A 177 -6.85 1.15 -30.71
N LYS A 178 -8.06 0.54 -30.71
CA LYS A 178 -8.48 -0.43 -31.73
C LYS A 178 -8.71 0.28 -33.08
N ARG A 179 -7.65 0.60 -33.81
CA ARG A 179 -7.65 0.85 -35.26
C ARG A 179 -6.30 0.44 -35.84
#